data_AF-A0A679HUE0-F1
#
_entry.id   AF-A0A679HUE0-F1
#
_cell.length_a   1.000
_cell.length_b   1.000
_cell.length_c   1.000
_cell.angle_alpha   90.00
_cell.angle_beta   90.00
_cell.angle_gamma   90.00
#
_symmetry.space_group_name_H-M   'P 1'
#
loop_
_entity.id
_entity.type
_entity.pdbx_description
1 polymer ?
#
loop_
_entity_poly.entity_id
_entity_poly.type
_entity_poly.pdbx_seq_one_letter_code
_entity_poly.pdbx_strand_id
1 'polypeptide(L)'
;MTSRQHGKPLLVLIHGFISDHRCWDTLCQLFFADSRISDRFDIECYEYPTSLVGRGTEDSHPILRQVAGRLIDFLSQPRFAGRQLVLVGHSQGGLVIQAYFVLLLETGQARQLSRIRQAIFIATPNLGSIFLDRTRRLMDRVLRFIGGSFLHPQERLLRALQPQIMEIQKLLLERIVSAATHSDQSFPVPLQCFYGSEDKVVLDVSAQSFFSPDVCTALLAGHMDIIKPPDRSDERYIKLVDALLHPIGHANVVEIERYDTRLRVEPFDGREGVEVSHGTTSRKVYTDNRAILSRSMVISKKNRCWNHCDMSYLTNPEGFVRPIPPELLEQVERKERTRYENNGREFNYVFSPVSGRTYDVTIEILRGFEAGDRRIHFHLGTSCYHQVVTYSLDLTAYLAAGYRISRTPRLYIEEGETHRCEQIWATPPLEAVPSGQEGFWQWELRDLRQGAIGLAWDIAVEPV
;
A
#
# COMPACT_ATOMS: atom_id res chain seq x y z
N MET A 1 -22.65 -11.11 -11.86
CA MET A 1 -22.26 -9.90 -11.08
C MET A 1 -20.99 -10.18 -10.27
N THR A 2 -20.00 -10.80 -10.91
CA THR A 2 -18.56 -10.48 -10.97
C THR A 2 -18.08 -9.26 -10.17
N SER A 3 -17.07 -9.46 -9.33
CA SER A 3 -16.05 -8.50 -8.87
C SER A 3 -16.55 -7.09 -8.49
N ARG A 4 -16.37 -6.67 -7.23
CA ARG A 4 -16.26 -5.23 -6.95
C ARG A 4 -15.10 -4.70 -7.79
N GLN A 5 -15.40 -4.17 -8.98
CA GLN A 5 -14.49 -3.35 -9.76
C GLN A 5 -14.26 -2.08 -8.95
N HIS A 6 -13.35 -2.13 -7.98
CA HIS A 6 -12.63 -0.92 -7.65
C HIS A 6 -11.96 -0.51 -8.96
N GLY A 7 -12.41 0.62 -9.52
CA GLY A 7 -11.79 1.20 -10.70
C GLY A 7 -10.28 1.32 -10.47
N LYS A 8 -9.51 1.44 -11.55
CA LYS A 8 -8.05 1.62 -11.50
C LYS A 8 -7.65 2.58 -10.36
N PRO A 9 -6.49 2.42 -9.70
CA PRO A 9 -6.00 3.48 -8.82
C PRO A 9 -6.01 4.85 -9.52
N LEU A 10 -6.24 5.90 -8.75
CA LEU A 10 -6.32 7.27 -9.26
C LEU A 10 -4.98 7.97 -9.09
N LEU A 11 -4.41 8.46 -10.18
CA LEU A 11 -3.27 9.35 -10.18
C LEU A 11 -3.78 10.81 -10.22
N VAL A 12 -3.56 11.56 -9.14
CA VAL A 12 -4.00 12.96 -9.04
C VAL A 12 -2.81 13.89 -9.15
N LEU A 13 -2.80 14.71 -10.20
CA LEU A 13 -1.76 15.70 -10.49
C LEU A 13 -2.18 17.07 -9.96
N ILE A 14 -1.33 17.69 -9.14
CA ILE A 14 -1.61 18.94 -8.43
C ILE A 14 -0.57 19.97 -8.84
N HIS A 15 -1.03 21.01 -9.55
CA HIS A 15 -0.16 22.03 -10.14
C HIS A 15 0.43 23.00 -9.11
N GLY A 16 1.44 23.76 -9.53
CA GLY A 16 2.11 24.78 -8.74
C GLY A 16 1.48 26.17 -8.82
N PHE A 17 2.21 27.16 -8.32
CA PHE A 17 1.82 28.57 -8.29
C PHE A 17 1.85 29.21 -9.69
N ILE A 18 0.93 30.15 -9.98
CA ILE A 18 0.77 30.82 -11.29
C ILE A 18 0.76 29.79 -12.43
N SER A 19 0.00 28.72 -12.22
CA SER A 19 -0.17 27.64 -13.18
C SER A 19 -1.59 27.13 -13.11
N ASP A 20 -1.99 26.38 -14.12
CA ASP A 20 -3.19 25.58 -14.14
C ASP A 20 -2.81 24.12 -14.42
N HIS A 21 -3.82 23.27 -14.63
CA HIS A 21 -3.63 21.87 -14.97
C HIS A 21 -2.80 21.65 -16.25
N ARG A 22 -2.72 22.62 -17.16
CA ARG A 22 -2.02 22.48 -18.46
C ARG A 22 -0.52 22.35 -18.33
N CYS A 23 0.06 22.68 -17.16
CA CYS A 23 1.48 22.40 -16.93
C CYS A 23 1.81 20.90 -17.04
N TRP A 24 0.81 20.04 -16.85
CA TRP A 24 0.93 18.59 -16.95
C TRP A 24 0.71 18.04 -18.37
N ASP A 25 0.30 18.85 -19.35
CA ASP A 25 -0.14 18.37 -20.68
C ASP A 25 0.90 17.45 -21.34
N THR A 26 2.17 17.85 -21.34
CA THR A 26 3.27 17.04 -21.90
C THR A 26 3.36 15.68 -21.22
N LEU A 27 3.31 15.66 -19.89
CA LEU A 27 3.42 14.42 -19.13
C LEU A 27 2.18 13.54 -19.30
N CYS A 28 0.99 14.12 -19.29
CA CYS A 28 -0.27 13.44 -19.53
C CYS A 28 -0.29 12.79 -20.92
N GLN A 29 0.15 13.48 -21.96
CA GLN A 29 0.28 12.90 -23.31
C GLN A 29 1.16 11.65 -23.30
N LEU A 30 2.30 11.70 -22.62
CA LEU A 30 3.20 10.55 -22.49
C LEU A 30 2.59 9.42 -21.64
N PHE A 31 1.85 9.74 -20.58
CA PHE A 31 1.15 8.75 -19.75
C PHE A 31 0.03 8.05 -20.52
N PHE A 32 -0.78 8.78 -21.29
CA PHE A 32 -1.83 8.16 -22.10
C PHE A 32 -1.27 7.30 -23.24
N ALA A 33 -0.09 7.64 -23.76
CA ALA A 33 0.61 6.86 -24.78
C ALA A 33 1.39 5.65 -24.23
N ASP A 34 1.55 5.51 -22.92
CA ASP A 34 2.24 4.39 -22.26
C ASP A 34 1.24 3.47 -21.58
N SER A 35 1.02 2.29 -22.18
CA SER A 35 0.08 1.29 -21.67
C SER A 35 0.39 0.86 -20.23
N ARG A 36 1.67 0.91 -19.80
CA ARG A 36 2.04 0.58 -18.41
C ARG A 36 1.39 1.53 -17.41
N ILE A 37 1.18 2.78 -17.79
CA ILE A 37 0.53 3.80 -16.96
C ILE A 37 -0.97 3.83 -17.23
N SER A 38 -1.39 3.92 -18.49
CA SER A 38 -2.81 4.09 -18.84
C SER A 38 -3.66 2.84 -18.54
N ASP A 39 -3.08 1.63 -18.57
CA ASP A 39 -3.77 0.43 -18.10
C ASP A 39 -3.84 0.34 -16.57
N ARG A 40 -2.93 1.02 -15.88
CA ARG A 40 -2.79 0.96 -14.42
C ARG A 40 -3.57 2.04 -13.68
N PHE A 41 -3.61 3.26 -14.19
CA PHE A 41 -4.18 4.42 -13.49
C PHE A 41 -5.25 5.09 -14.34
N ASP A 42 -6.29 5.64 -13.68
CA ASP A 42 -6.97 6.80 -14.25
C ASP A 42 -6.27 8.06 -13.75
N ILE A 43 -6.22 9.09 -14.59
CA ILE A 43 -5.45 10.30 -14.33
C ILE A 43 -6.40 11.47 -14.21
N GLU A 44 -6.32 12.21 -13.10
CA GLU A 44 -7.07 13.44 -12.87
C GLU A 44 -6.12 14.58 -12.53
N CYS A 45 -6.48 15.80 -12.93
CA CYS A 45 -5.80 17.01 -12.51
C CYS A 45 -6.68 17.74 -11.50
N TYR A 46 -6.10 18.12 -10.36
CA TYR A 46 -6.77 18.99 -9.40
C TYR A 46 -6.42 20.45 -9.72
N GLU A 47 -7.47 21.24 -9.92
CA GLU A 47 -7.37 22.65 -10.28
C GLU A 47 -7.77 23.54 -9.11
N TYR A 48 -6.97 24.55 -8.83
CA TYR A 48 -7.29 25.56 -7.83
C TYR A 48 -6.80 26.95 -8.28
N PRO A 49 -7.46 28.05 -7.85
CA PRO A 49 -7.06 29.39 -8.26
C PRO A 49 -5.64 29.74 -7.80
N THR A 50 -4.74 29.97 -8.76
CA THR A 50 -3.39 30.50 -8.50
C THR A 50 -3.03 31.72 -9.37
N SER A 51 -3.98 32.23 -10.17
CA SER A 51 -3.76 33.33 -11.10
C SER A 51 -3.61 34.68 -10.40
N LEU A 52 -2.58 35.46 -10.77
CA LEU A 52 -2.31 36.82 -10.27
C LEU A 52 -3.39 37.86 -10.61
N VAL A 53 -4.34 37.54 -11.49
CA VAL A 53 -5.36 38.46 -12.03
C VAL A 53 -6.69 38.27 -11.31
N GLY A 54 -6.67 38.29 -9.97
CA GLY A 54 -7.89 38.35 -9.16
C GLY A 54 -8.36 39.79 -9.04
N ARG A 55 -9.44 40.16 -9.75
CA ARG A 55 -10.16 41.42 -9.52
C ARG A 55 -10.87 41.36 -8.14
N GLY A 56 -10.18 41.80 -7.10
CA GLY A 56 -10.80 42.50 -5.96
C GLY A 56 -11.92 41.82 -5.16
N THR A 57 -11.90 40.50 -4.97
CA THR A 57 -12.75 39.83 -3.96
C THR A 57 -11.88 38.99 -3.01
N GLU A 58 -12.34 38.77 -1.77
CA GLU A 58 -11.62 38.03 -0.70
C GLU A 58 -11.15 36.62 -1.13
N ASP A 59 -11.68 36.08 -2.22
CA ASP A 59 -11.29 34.81 -2.86
C ASP A 59 -9.99 34.87 -3.70
N SER A 60 -9.36 36.04 -3.84
CA SER A 60 -8.30 36.24 -4.85
C SER A 60 -7.00 35.46 -4.59
N HIS A 61 -6.76 34.96 -3.36
CA HIS A 61 -5.57 34.14 -3.03
C HIS A 61 -5.86 33.21 -1.84
N PRO A 62 -6.38 31.99 -2.07
CA PRO A 62 -6.73 31.09 -0.97
C PRO A 62 -5.49 30.70 -0.15
N ILE A 63 -5.63 30.70 1.17
CA ILE A 63 -4.59 30.23 2.11
C ILE A 63 -4.34 28.74 1.83
N LEU A 64 -3.11 28.25 1.99
CA LEU A 64 -2.73 26.86 1.70
C LEU A 64 -3.72 25.83 2.30
N ARG A 65 -4.16 26.04 3.54
CA ARG A 65 -5.16 25.20 4.22
C ARG A 65 -6.54 25.24 3.56
N GLN A 66 -6.97 26.36 2.98
CA GLN A 66 -8.23 26.43 2.23
C GLN A 66 -8.15 25.61 0.94
N VAL A 67 -7.03 25.70 0.22
CA VAL A 67 -6.80 24.89 -0.99
C VAL A 67 -6.79 23.40 -0.65
N ALA A 68 -6.14 23.03 0.46
CA ALA A 68 -6.12 21.65 0.95
C ALA A 68 -7.51 21.17 1.40
N GLY A 69 -8.32 22.02 2.04
CA GLY A 69 -9.72 21.71 2.35
C GLY A 69 -10.53 21.41 1.09
N ARG A 70 -10.39 22.22 0.05
CA ARG A 70 -11.03 21.94 -1.26
C ARG A 70 -10.50 20.65 -1.92
N LEU A 71 -9.25 20.26 -1.66
CA LEU A 71 -8.71 18.97 -2.11
C LEU A 71 -9.37 17.80 -1.36
N ILE A 72 -9.70 17.95 -0.07
CA ILE A 72 -10.50 16.94 0.67
C ILE A 72 -11.85 16.76 -0.03
N ASP A 73 -12.55 17.85 -0.33
CA ASP A 73 -13.86 17.80 -0.99
C ASP A 73 -13.77 17.13 -2.37
N PHE A 74 -12.73 17.47 -3.15
CA PHE A 74 -12.46 16.87 -4.44
C PHE A 74 -12.25 15.35 -4.34
N LEU A 75 -11.39 14.89 -3.42
CA LEU A 75 -11.08 13.47 -3.24
C LEU A 75 -12.22 12.66 -2.58
N SER A 76 -13.18 13.36 -1.96
CA SER A 76 -14.38 12.77 -1.33
C SER A 76 -15.54 12.56 -2.31
N GLN A 77 -15.40 12.99 -3.57
CA GLN A 77 -16.44 12.79 -4.57
C GLN A 77 -16.77 11.30 -4.76
N PRO A 78 -18.05 10.92 -4.95
CA PRO A 78 -18.46 9.52 -5.09
C PRO A 78 -17.73 8.77 -6.21
N ARG A 79 -17.37 9.44 -7.30
CA ARG A 79 -16.61 8.86 -8.43
C ARG A 79 -15.22 8.33 -8.03
N PHE A 80 -14.71 8.77 -6.88
CA PHE A 80 -13.43 8.34 -6.34
C PHE A 80 -13.56 7.36 -5.18
N ALA A 81 -14.77 7.11 -4.66
CA ALA A 81 -14.97 6.27 -3.48
C ALA A 81 -14.37 4.86 -3.65
N GLY A 82 -13.67 4.38 -2.62
CA GLY A 82 -13.03 3.05 -2.61
C GLY A 82 -11.79 2.90 -3.50
N ARG A 83 -11.39 3.94 -4.25
CA ARG A 83 -10.19 3.88 -5.10
C ARG A 83 -8.94 4.23 -4.29
N GLN A 84 -7.86 3.49 -4.55
CA GLN A 84 -6.52 3.84 -4.09
C GLN A 84 -6.04 5.09 -4.84
N LEU A 85 -5.28 5.96 -4.17
CA LEU A 85 -4.85 7.26 -4.66
C LEU A 85 -3.31 7.36 -4.67
N VAL A 86 -2.77 7.93 -5.75
CA VAL A 86 -1.38 8.39 -5.85
C VAL A 86 -1.42 9.89 -6.09
N LEU A 87 -0.83 10.67 -5.19
CA LEU A 87 -0.82 12.13 -5.28
C LEU A 87 0.52 12.61 -5.82
N VAL A 88 0.53 13.45 -6.86
CA VAL A 88 1.75 14.05 -7.39
C VAL A 88 1.61 15.56 -7.38
N GLY A 89 2.46 16.22 -6.61
CA GLY A 89 2.46 17.68 -6.49
C GLY A 89 3.71 18.28 -7.10
N HIS A 90 3.53 19.29 -7.96
CA HIS A 90 4.64 20.11 -8.46
C HIS A 90 4.71 21.44 -7.72
N SER A 91 5.91 21.85 -7.29
CA SER A 91 6.12 23.15 -6.65
C SER A 91 5.16 23.36 -5.48
N GLN A 92 4.35 24.43 -5.46
CA GLN A 92 3.33 24.66 -4.42
C GLN A 92 2.31 23.51 -4.30
N GLY A 93 2.03 22.76 -5.36
CA GLY A 93 1.11 21.63 -5.31
C GLY A 93 1.53 20.54 -4.32
N GLY A 94 2.84 20.35 -4.12
CA GLY A 94 3.35 19.47 -3.08
C GLY A 94 3.02 19.96 -1.67
N LEU A 95 3.05 21.27 -1.44
CA LEU A 95 2.64 21.86 -0.16
C LEU A 95 1.13 21.71 0.08
N VAL A 96 0.31 21.72 -0.98
CA VAL A 96 -1.14 21.47 -0.86
C VAL A 96 -1.40 20.05 -0.36
N ILE A 97 -0.69 19.05 -0.89
CA ILE A 97 -0.77 17.66 -0.42
C ILE A 97 -0.38 17.56 1.07
N GLN A 98 0.70 18.25 1.46
CA GLN A 98 1.17 18.27 2.84
C GLN A 98 0.14 18.88 3.80
N ALA A 99 -0.45 20.01 3.42
CA ALA A 99 -1.53 20.61 4.19
C ALA A 99 -2.78 19.72 4.23
N TYR A 100 -3.09 18.99 3.15
CA TYR A 100 -4.18 18.02 3.12
C TYR A 100 -4.00 16.91 4.15
N PHE A 101 -2.80 16.33 4.25
CA PHE A 101 -2.50 15.33 5.28
C PHE A 101 -2.66 15.91 6.69
N VAL A 102 -2.15 17.11 6.92
CA VAL A 102 -2.23 17.77 8.24
C VAL A 102 -3.67 18.06 8.65
N LEU A 103 -4.52 18.52 7.73
CA LEU A 103 -5.94 18.75 8.03
C LEU A 103 -6.65 17.45 8.46
N LEU A 104 -6.35 16.33 7.80
CA LEU A 104 -6.91 15.03 8.21
C LEU A 104 -6.37 14.58 9.57
N LEU A 105 -5.10 14.81 9.86
CA LEU A 105 -4.50 14.49 11.16
C LEU A 105 -5.13 15.30 12.31
N GLU A 106 -5.26 16.61 12.12
CA GLU A 106 -5.82 17.54 13.13
C GLU A 106 -7.30 17.28 13.40
N THR A 107 -8.05 16.82 12.40
CA THR A 107 -9.48 16.51 12.54
C THR A 107 -9.76 15.08 13.00
N GLY A 108 -8.73 14.28 13.31
CA GLY A 108 -8.90 12.89 13.74
C GLY A 108 -9.38 11.97 12.61
N GLN A 109 -9.07 12.31 11.36
CA GLN A 109 -9.53 11.61 10.16
C GLN A 109 -8.37 10.93 9.40
N ALA A 110 -7.23 10.70 10.05
CA ALA A 110 -6.04 10.15 9.40
C ALA A 110 -6.26 8.75 8.82
N ARG A 111 -7.28 7.99 9.25
CA ARG A 111 -7.67 6.73 8.62
C ARG A 111 -8.07 6.87 7.15
N GLN A 112 -8.53 8.04 6.71
CA GLN A 112 -8.79 8.31 5.30
C GLN A 112 -7.52 8.22 4.44
N LEU A 113 -6.35 8.40 5.06
CA LEU A 113 -5.05 8.24 4.40
C LEU A 113 -4.74 6.79 4.01
N SER A 114 -5.50 5.81 4.50
CA SER A 114 -5.40 4.40 4.09
C SER A 114 -5.54 4.20 2.58
N ARG A 115 -6.27 5.10 1.91
CA ARG A 115 -6.43 5.09 0.46
C ARG A 115 -5.23 5.65 -0.28
N ILE A 116 -4.34 6.39 0.38
CA ILE A 116 -3.15 6.98 -0.25
C ILE A 116 -2.04 5.91 -0.34
N ARG A 117 -1.70 5.50 -1.56
CA ARG A 117 -0.59 4.58 -1.81
C ARG A 117 0.76 5.25 -1.57
N GLN A 118 0.90 6.46 -2.07
CA GLN A 118 2.07 7.30 -1.92
C GLN A 118 1.76 8.75 -2.32
N ALA A 119 2.63 9.67 -1.91
CA ALA A 119 2.71 11.01 -2.47
C ALA A 119 4.11 11.29 -3.03
N ILE A 120 4.14 11.92 -4.21
CA ILE A 120 5.34 12.30 -4.92
C ILE A 120 5.40 13.82 -5.00
N PHE A 121 6.54 14.38 -4.59
CA PHE A 121 6.81 15.80 -4.59
C PHE A 121 7.84 16.11 -5.66
N ILE A 122 7.50 16.95 -6.64
CA ILE A 122 8.39 17.33 -7.74
C ILE A 122 8.71 18.81 -7.61
N ALA A 123 9.98 19.14 -7.38
CA ALA A 123 10.46 20.51 -7.19
C ALA A 123 9.64 21.28 -6.13
N THR A 124 9.21 20.59 -5.06
CA THR A 124 8.40 21.18 -3.98
C THR A 124 9.30 21.89 -2.97
N PRO A 125 9.05 23.15 -2.59
CA PRO A 125 9.83 23.87 -1.59
C PRO A 125 9.47 23.42 -0.18
N ASN A 126 9.93 22.23 0.21
CA ASN A 126 9.60 21.64 1.49
C ASN A 126 10.10 22.54 2.63
N LEU A 127 11.36 23.02 2.62
CA LEU A 127 11.80 24.07 3.56
C LEU A 127 11.36 25.46 3.10
N GLY A 128 10.29 25.97 3.72
CA GLY A 128 9.67 27.24 3.34
C GLY A 128 10.57 28.48 3.40
N SER A 129 11.63 28.52 4.22
CA SER A 129 12.43 29.75 4.45
C SER A 129 13.47 30.07 3.37
N ILE A 130 14.07 29.06 2.72
CA ILE A 130 15.12 29.24 1.70
C ILE A 130 14.51 29.58 0.32
N PHE A 131 13.27 29.14 0.10
CA PHE A 131 12.51 29.38 -1.13
C PHE A 131 12.17 30.86 -1.33
N LEU A 132 11.90 31.62 -0.27
CA LEU A 132 11.35 32.98 -0.35
C LEU A 132 12.34 34.02 -0.89
N ASP A 133 13.62 33.90 -0.55
CA ASP A 133 14.63 34.90 -0.92
C ASP A 133 15.03 34.87 -2.40
N ARG A 134 14.87 33.72 -3.07
CA ARG A 134 15.16 33.56 -4.52
C ARG A 134 13.92 33.60 -5.38
N THR A 135 12.77 33.08 -4.92
CA THR A 135 11.47 33.33 -5.58
C THR A 135 11.19 34.82 -5.66
N ARG A 136 11.54 35.62 -4.64
CA ARG A 136 11.48 37.08 -4.71
C ARG A 136 12.18 37.65 -5.96
N ARG A 137 13.37 37.16 -6.30
CA ARG A 137 14.16 37.65 -7.45
C ARG A 137 13.63 37.18 -8.80
N LEU A 138 13.05 35.98 -8.86
CA LEU A 138 12.44 35.46 -10.09
C LEU A 138 11.04 36.04 -10.31
N MET A 139 10.22 36.14 -9.27
CA MET A 139 8.95 36.87 -9.29
C MET A 139 9.15 38.30 -9.74
N ASP A 140 10.17 38.98 -9.21
CA ASP A 140 10.57 40.31 -9.70
C ASP A 140 10.96 40.33 -11.19
N ARG A 141 11.49 39.25 -11.76
CA ARG A 141 11.83 39.16 -13.19
C ARG A 141 10.63 38.83 -14.07
N VAL A 142 9.80 37.89 -13.64
CA VAL A 142 8.57 37.48 -14.33
C VAL A 142 7.56 38.63 -14.33
N LEU A 143 7.36 39.30 -13.19
CA LEU A 143 6.47 40.45 -13.07
C LEU A 143 6.97 41.67 -13.87
N ARG A 144 8.30 41.89 -13.94
CA ARG A 144 8.91 42.90 -14.82
C ARG A 144 8.68 42.60 -16.30
N PHE A 145 8.68 41.33 -16.71
CA PHE A 145 8.44 40.92 -18.09
C PHE A 145 6.98 41.15 -18.53
N ILE A 146 6.03 41.18 -17.59
CA ILE A 146 4.59 41.36 -17.83
C ILE A 146 4.16 42.82 -17.53
N GLY A 147 5.11 43.75 -17.37
CA GLY A 147 4.84 45.19 -17.24
C GLY A 147 4.44 45.69 -15.84
N GLY A 148 4.58 44.88 -14.79
CA GLY A 148 4.27 45.27 -13.41
C GLY A 148 5.50 45.70 -12.62
N SER A 149 5.46 46.88 -11.97
CA SER A 149 6.46 47.32 -10.99
C SER A 149 5.77 47.83 -9.73
N PHE A 150 5.47 46.96 -8.77
CA PHE A 150 5.10 47.32 -7.39
C PHE A 150 5.42 46.17 -6.41
N LEU A 151 5.92 46.52 -5.22
CA LEU A 151 6.12 45.63 -4.07
C LEU A 151 4.80 44.89 -3.74
N HIS A 152 4.83 43.55 -3.82
CA HIS A 152 3.63 42.72 -3.88
C HIS A 152 3.07 42.35 -2.49
N PRO A 153 1.73 42.30 -2.29
CA PRO A 153 1.07 41.68 -1.12
C PRO A 153 1.49 40.23 -0.82
N GLN A 154 2.11 39.56 -1.80
CA GLN A 154 2.62 38.20 -1.70
C GLN A 154 3.93 38.07 -0.90
N GLU A 155 4.75 39.12 -0.80
CA GLU A 155 5.92 39.10 0.10
C GLU A 155 5.48 39.01 1.58
N ARG A 156 4.28 39.53 1.90
CA ARG A 156 3.63 39.35 3.20
C ARG A 156 3.00 37.96 3.36
N LEU A 157 2.35 37.43 2.32
CA LEU A 157 1.72 36.10 2.36
C LEU A 157 2.78 35.00 2.54
N LEU A 158 3.90 35.08 1.82
CA LEU A 158 4.99 34.13 1.91
C LEU A 158 5.73 34.19 3.26
N ARG A 159 5.95 35.39 3.83
CA ARG A 159 6.43 35.54 5.21
C ARG A 159 5.42 35.01 6.25
N ALA A 160 4.12 35.18 6.01
CA ALA A 160 3.06 34.67 6.88
C ALA A 160 2.86 33.14 6.78
N LEU A 161 3.26 32.52 5.66
CA LEU A 161 3.21 31.07 5.45
C LEU A 161 4.36 30.33 6.17
N GLN A 162 5.43 31.02 6.57
CA GLN A 162 6.62 30.37 7.15
C GLN A 162 6.32 29.60 8.46
N PRO A 163 5.56 30.14 9.43
CA PRO A 163 5.19 29.37 10.63
C PRO A 163 4.28 28.17 10.30
N GLN A 164 3.35 28.35 9.37
CA GLN A 164 2.41 27.28 8.96
C GLN A 164 3.15 26.13 8.26
N ILE A 165 4.12 26.43 7.41
CA ILE A 165 4.94 25.40 6.74
C ILE A 165 5.73 24.62 7.79
N MET A 166 6.41 25.30 8.73
CA MET A 166 7.16 24.60 9.78
C MET A 166 6.28 23.71 10.66
N GLU A 167 5.07 24.16 11.02
CA GLU A 167 4.10 23.36 11.75
C GLU A 167 3.64 22.14 10.96
N ILE A 168 3.30 22.33 9.68
CA ILE A 168 2.92 21.24 8.77
C ILE A 168 4.03 20.20 8.70
N GLN A 169 5.28 20.63 8.50
CA GLN A 169 6.42 19.73 8.42
C GLN A 169 6.64 18.94 9.71
N LYS A 170 6.53 19.60 10.87
CA LYS A 170 6.65 18.93 12.16
C LYS A 170 5.62 17.82 12.29
N LEU A 171 4.35 18.12 11.99
CA LEU A 171 3.27 17.13 12.05
C LEU A 171 3.46 15.99 11.04
N LEU A 172 3.93 16.29 9.83
CA LEU A 172 4.25 15.25 8.85
C LEU A 172 5.38 14.34 9.31
N LEU A 173 6.46 14.90 9.84
CA LEU A 173 7.58 14.12 10.33
C LEU A 173 7.14 13.18 11.46
N GLU A 174 6.37 13.70 12.42
CA GLU A 174 5.92 12.95 13.60
C GLU A 174 4.83 11.92 13.28
N ARG A 175 3.86 12.27 12.43
CA ARG A 175 2.59 11.52 12.28
C ARG A 175 2.39 10.86 10.92
N ILE A 176 3.26 11.11 9.95
CA ILE A 176 3.28 10.42 8.66
C ILE A 176 4.59 9.66 8.48
N VAL A 177 5.73 10.37 8.43
CA VAL A 177 7.05 9.78 8.13
C VAL A 177 7.51 8.82 9.22
N SER A 178 7.32 9.18 10.49
CA SER A 178 7.69 8.35 11.64
C SER A 178 6.53 7.47 12.14
N ALA A 179 5.38 7.51 11.46
CA ALA A 179 4.21 6.76 11.90
C ALA A 179 4.49 5.26 11.88
N ALA A 180 4.28 4.59 13.02
CA ALA A 180 4.37 3.14 13.15
C ALA A 180 2.99 2.48 13.29
N THR A 181 1.93 3.28 13.46
CA THR A 181 0.56 2.82 13.70
C THR A 181 -0.40 3.46 12.72
N HIS A 182 -1.50 2.75 12.43
CA HIS A 182 -2.63 3.29 11.70
C HIS A 182 -3.69 3.73 12.72
N SER A 183 -3.86 5.04 12.88
CA SER A 183 -4.79 5.61 13.86
C SER A 183 -5.45 6.85 13.29
N ASP A 184 -6.37 7.43 14.05
CA ASP A 184 -7.05 8.67 13.69
C ASP A 184 -6.11 9.89 13.67
N GLN A 185 -4.93 9.79 14.28
CA GLN A 185 -3.96 10.89 14.46
C GLN A 185 -2.56 10.59 13.90
N SER A 186 -2.35 9.42 13.30
CA SER A 186 -1.06 8.99 12.76
C SER A 186 -1.28 7.92 11.71
N PHE A 187 -0.68 8.07 10.54
CA PHE A 187 -0.83 7.10 9.46
C PHE A 187 0.40 7.10 8.53
N PRO A 188 1.08 5.95 8.32
CA PRO A 188 2.26 5.86 7.47
C PRO A 188 1.87 5.97 5.99
N VAL A 189 2.38 7.03 5.34
CA VAL A 189 2.23 7.26 3.91
C VAL A 189 3.62 7.33 3.28
N PRO A 190 3.95 6.47 2.30
CA PRO A 190 5.19 6.60 1.51
C PRO A 190 5.27 7.96 0.83
N LEU A 191 6.38 8.66 1.04
CA LEU A 191 6.67 9.98 0.45
C LEU A 191 7.95 9.91 -0.36
N GLN A 192 7.94 10.42 -1.60
CA GLN A 192 9.10 10.48 -2.47
C GLN A 192 9.30 11.90 -3.01
N CYS A 193 10.55 12.33 -3.15
CA CYS A 193 10.92 13.65 -3.63
C CYS A 193 11.77 13.56 -4.90
N PHE A 194 11.41 14.35 -5.91
CA PHE A 194 12.22 14.63 -7.09
C PHE A 194 12.58 16.11 -7.10
N TYR A 195 13.84 16.43 -7.37
CA TYR A 195 14.30 17.82 -7.46
C TYR A 195 15.23 18.02 -8.66
N GLY A 196 15.21 19.22 -9.23
CA GLY A 196 16.02 19.57 -10.38
C GLY A 196 17.38 20.08 -9.94
N SER A 197 18.47 19.46 -10.41
CA SER A 197 19.84 19.94 -10.10
C SER A 197 20.15 21.31 -10.74
N GLU A 198 19.34 21.74 -11.70
CA GLU A 198 19.41 23.05 -12.34
C GLU A 198 18.27 23.99 -11.89
N ASP A 199 17.51 23.58 -10.88
CA ASP A 199 16.40 24.37 -10.35
C ASP A 199 16.92 25.64 -9.65
N LYS A 200 16.55 26.79 -10.22
CA LYS A 200 16.92 28.12 -9.70
C LYS A 200 15.86 28.72 -8.76
N VAL A 201 14.74 28.03 -8.59
CA VAL A 201 13.57 28.42 -7.81
C VAL A 201 13.57 27.69 -6.47
N VAL A 202 13.62 26.36 -6.52
CA VAL A 202 13.68 25.50 -5.34
C VAL A 202 15.06 24.87 -5.27
N LEU A 203 15.85 25.27 -4.27
CA LEU A 203 17.16 24.68 -4.06
C LEU A 203 17.02 23.23 -3.57
N ASP A 204 18.01 22.39 -3.90
CA ASP A 204 18.10 20.99 -3.48
C ASP A 204 17.80 20.82 -1.99
N VAL A 205 18.42 21.63 -1.13
CA VAL A 205 18.20 21.60 0.33
C VAL A 205 16.74 21.87 0.72
N SER A 206 16.06 22.77 -0.02
CA SER A 206 14.66 23.09 0.22
C SER A 206 13.75 21.97 -0.25
N ALA A 207 14.07 21.33 -1.38
CA ALA A 207 13.33 20.17 -1.88
C ALA A 207 13.56 18.92 -1.03
N GLN A 208 14.75 18.67 -0.52
CA GLN A 208 15.05 17.49 0.30
C GLN A 208 14.49 17.64 1.72
N SER A 209 14.67 18.78 2.38
CA SER A 209 14.13 19.03 3.73
C SER A 209 14.42 17.88 4.73
N PHE A 210 13.39 17.32 5.38
CA PHE A 210 13.45 16.22 6.33
C PHE A 210 13.41 14.83 5.67
N PHE A 211 13.35 14.75 4.34
CA PHE A 211 13.36 13.48 3.65
C PHE A 211 14.72 12.81 3.77
N SER A 212 14.70 11.50 3.96
CA SER A 212 15.91 10.70 3.93
C SER A 212 16.48 10.65 2.51
N PRO A 213 17.82 10.57 2.34
CA PRO A 213 18.45 10.65 1.02
C PRO A 213 17.95 9.58 0.03
N ASP A 214 17.56 8.41 0.53
CA ASP A 214 17.08 7.28 -0.27
C ASP A 214 15.68 7.48 -0.87
N VAL A 215 14.92 8.47 -0.42
CA VAL A 215 13.63 8.86 -1.05
C VAL A 215 13.74 10.13 -1.91
N CYS A 216 14.93 10.69 -2.03
CA CYS A 216 15.19 11.88 -2.82
C CYS A 216 15.90 11.50 -4.12
N THR A 217 15.42 11.98 -5.26
CA THR A 217 16.02 11.74 -6.57
C THR A 217 16.30 13.06 -7.28
N ALA A 218 17.58 13.32 -7.54
CA ALA A 218 18.00 14.44 -8.38
C ALA A 218 17.72 14.12 -9.86
N LEU A 219 17.24 15.11 -10.61
CA LEU A 219 17.06 15.05 -12.05
C LEU A 219 17.76 16.24 -12.70
N LEU A 220 18.39 16.04 -13.85
CA LEU A 220 19.03 17.11 -14.61
C LEU A 220 17.97 17.96 -15.33
N ALA A 221 17.37 18.89 -14.59
CA ALA A 221 16.29 19.74 -15.09
C ALA A 221 16.12 21.03 -14.27
N GLY A 222 15.54 22.05 -14.90
CA GLY A 222 15.04 23.25 -14.22
C GLY A 222 13.64 23.07 -13.63
N HIS A 223 13.17 24.08 -12.88
CA HIS A 223 11.92 24.04 -12.10
C HIS A 223 10.67 23.65 -12.91
N MET A 224 10.51 24.20 -14.11
CA MET A 224 9.33 23.97 -14.95
C MET A 224 9.54 22.80 -15.91
N ASP A 225 10.78 22.53 -16.28
CA ASP A 225 11.13 21.51 -17.27
C ASP A 225 11.15 20.11 -16.65
N ILE A 226 11.32 19.99 -15.34
CA ILE A 226 11.33 18.70 -14.62
C ILE A 226 10.05 17.88 -14.84
N ILE A 227 8.90 18.54 -15.09
CA ILE A 227 7.60 17.90 -15.40
C ILE A 227 7.30 17.84 -16.91
N LYS A 228 8.24 18.25 -17.77
CA LYS A 228 8.10 18.30 -19.23
C LYS A 228 9.17 17.45 -19.93
N PRO A 229 9.22 16.13 -19.67
CA PRO A 229 10.08 15.26 -20.46
C PRO A 229 9.65 15.32 -21.94
N PRO A 230 10.59 15.40 -22.90
CA PRO A 230 10.28 15.47 -24.32
C PRO A 230 9.67 14.17 -24.84
N ASP A 231 10.06 13.03 -24.28
CA ASP A 231 9.59 11.70 -24.68
C ASP A 231 9.76 10.67 -23.54
N ARG A 232 9.40 9.40 -23.83
CA ARG A 232 9.42 8.30 -22.85
C ARG A 232 10.81 7.74 -22.55
N SER A 233 11.83 8.11 -23.33
CA SER A 233 13.23 7.72 -23.11
C SER A 233 13.97 8.71 -22.21
N ASP A 234 13.38 9.87 -21.95
CA ASP A 234 13.93 10.86 -21.03
C ASP A 234 13.98 10.32 -19.58
N GLU A 235 15.10 10.57 -18.90
CA GLU A 235 15.32 10.11 -17.53
C GLU A 235 14.23 10.57 -16.57
N ARG A 236 13.73 11.81 -16.69
CA ARG A 236 12.66 12.35 -15.83
C ARG A 236 11.40 11.50 -15.93
N TYR A 237 11.04 11.11 -17.15
CA TYR A 237 9.88 10.25 -17.40
C TYR A 237 10.11 8.84 -16.83
N ILE A 238 11.26 8.23 -17.14
CA ILE A 238 11.60 6.87 -16.69
C ILE A 238 11.56 6.78 -15.17
N LYS A 239 12.17 7.74 -14.47
CA LYS A 239 12.24 7.75 -13.01
C LYS A 239 10.87 7.99 -12.36
N LEU A 240 10.06 8.88 -12.93
CA LEU A 240 8.71 9.10 -12.44
C LEU A 240 7.80 7.89 -12.67
N VAL A 241 7.87 7.26 -13.84
CA VAL A 241 7.11 6.03 -14.13
C VAL A 241 7.55 4.88 -13.22
N ASP A 242 8.86 4.72 -12.96
CA ASP A 242 9.33 3.73 -11.98
C ASP A 242 8.73 4.00 -10.59
N ALA A 243 8.73 5.26 -10.13
CA ALA A 243 8.13 5.62 -8.85
C ALA A 243 6.62 5.35 -8.79
N LEU A 244 5.89 5.62 -9.87
CA LEU A 244 4.45 5.38 -9.95
C LEU A 244 4.12 3.88 -9.90
N LEU A 245 4.89 3.05 -10.61
CA LEU A 245 4.66 1.61 -10.70
C LEU A 245 5.25 0.83 -9.52
N HIS A 246 6.35 1.32 -8.95
CA HIS A 246 7.09 0.71 -7.84
C HIS A 246 7.30 1.73 -6.72
N PRO A 247 6.25 2.02 -5.92
CA PRO A 247 6.32 3.01 -4.84
C PRO A 247 7.49 2.75 -3.88
N ILE A 248 8.08 3.83 -3.37
CA ILE A 248 9.32 3.78 -2.58
C ILE A 248 9.18 3.10 -1.21
N GLY A 249 7.95 2.83 -0.77
CA GLY A 249 7.67 2.21 0.52
C GLY A 249 7.83 3.12 1.74
N HIS A 250 7.45 2.59 2.90
CA HIS A 250 7.52 3.28 4.19
C HIS A 250 8.49 2.57 5.14
N ALA A 251 9.17 3.32 6.01
CA ALA A 251 10.11 2.74 6.98
C ALA A 251 9.44 1.85 8.05
N ASN A 252 8.11 1.91 8.15
CA ASN A 252 7.31 1.14 9.10
C ASN A 252 6.21 0.28 8.43
N VAL A 253 6.23 0.15 7.10
CA VAL A 253 5.29 -0.72 6.37
C VAL A 253 6.10 -1.66 5.49
N VAL A 254 5.96 -2.96 5.74
CA VAL A 254 6.66 -4.00 4.97
C VAL A 254 6.06 -4.07 3.58
N GLU A 255 6.85 -3.77 2.57
CA GLU A 255 6.43 -3.85 1.17
C GLU A 255 6.68 -5.27 0.65
N ILE A 256 5.61 -6.00 0.39
CA ILE A 256 5.59 -7.39 -0.08
C ILE A 256 5.24 -7.36 -1.57
N GLU A 257 6.16 -7.78 -2.41
CA GLU A 257 5.96 -7.86 -3.86
C GLU A 257 4.99 -9.00 -4.21
N ARG A 258 5.16 -10.14 -3.57
CA ARG A 258 4.33 -11.32 -3.81
C ARG A 258 4.16 -12.13 -2.54
N TYR A 259 2.91 -12.53 -2.26
CA TYR A 259 2.59 -13.44 -1.16
C TYR A 259 1.75 -14.60 -1.69
N ASP A 260 2.38 -15.76 -1.85
CA ASP A 260 1.72 -16.96 -2.33
C ASP A 260 1.33 -17.85 -1.15
N THR A 261 0.05 -18.24 -1.11
CA THR A 261 -0.46 -19.27 -0.20
C THR A 261 -1.00 -20.45 -1.00
N ARG A 262 -0.53 -21.65 -0.69
CA ARG A 262 -0.98 -22.90 -1.30
C ARG A 262 -1.45 -23.84 -0.21
N LEU A 263 -2.72 -24.21 -0.25
CA LEU A 263 -3.32 -25.17 0.65
C LEU A 263 -3.69 -26.42 -0.16
N ARG A 264 -3.04 -27.54 0.15
CA ARG A 264 -3.44 -28.85 -0.35
C ARG A 264 -4.08 -29.63 0.78
N VAL A 265 -5.24 -30.22 0.52
CA VAL A 265 -5.96 -31.06 1.49
C VAL A 265 -6.26 -32.40 0.84
N GLU A 266 -5.91 -33.48 1.52
CA GLU A 266 -6.06 -34.83 1.04
C GLU A 266 -6.77 -35.72 2.08
N PRO A 267 -7.51 -36.76 1.61
CA PRO A 267 -8.08 -37.74 2.51
C PRO A 267 -6.97 -38.48 3.25
N PHE A 268 -7.19 -38.77 4.53
CA PHE A 268 -6.22 -39.45 5.36
C PHE A 268 -6.92 -40.38 6.35
N ASP A 269 -6.53 -41.65 6.38
CA ASP A 269 -7.09 -42.61 7.35
C ASP A 269 -6.38 -42.50 8.70
N GLY A 270 -6.77 -41.50 9.48
CA GLY A 270 -6.26 -41.26 10.83
C GLY A 270 -7.10 -41.91 11.93
N ARG A 271 -7.91 -42.94 11.63
CA ARG A 271 -8.82 -43.57 12.61
C ARG A 271 -8.11 -44.23 13.79
N GLU A 272 -6.91 -44.76 13.57
CA GLU A 272 -6.08 -45.36 14.63
C GLU A 272 -5.30 -44.33 15.46
N GLY A 273 -5.38 -43.06 15.06
CA GLY A 273 -4.68 -41.93 15.67
C GLY A 273 -3.22 -41.85 15.21
N VAL A 274 -2.80 -40.66 14.79
CA VAL A 274 -1.42 -40.35 14.43
C VAL A 274 -0.67 -39.90 15.67
N GLU A 275 0.45 -40.56 15.98
CA GLU A 275 1.34 -40.08 17.04
C GLU A 275 2.06 -38.81 16.61
N VAL A 276 1.93 -37.77 17.42
CA VAL A 276 2.56 -36.47 17.22
C VAL A 276 3.28 -36.04 18.48
N SER A 277 4.43 -35.41 18.32
CA SER A 277 5.26 -34.92 19.41
C SER A 277 5.60 -33.45 19.26
N HIS A 278 5.56 -32.71 20.37
CA HIS A 278 6.03 -31.33 20.46
C HIS A 278 6.74 -31.13 21.81
N GLY A 279 7.94 -30.55 21.78
CA GLY A 279 8.78 -30.48 22.98
C GLY A 279 8.99 -31.87 23.61
N THR A 280 8.59 -32.03 24.87
CA THR A 280 8.66 -33.30 25.62
C THR A 280 7.33 -34.07 25.64
N THR A 281 6.29 -33.55 25.00
CA THR A 281 4.93 -34.12 25.04
C THR A 281 4.65 -34.92 23.76
N SER A 282 3.93 -36.03 23.90
CA SER A 282 3.40 -36.82 22.79
C SER A 282 1.90 -37.05 23.00
N ARG A 283 1.12 -37.04 21.91
CA ARG A 283 -0.30 -37.40 21.91
C ARG A 283 -0.73 -38.02 20.59
N LYS A 284 -1.90 -38.64 20.56
CA LYS A 284 -2.54 -39.10 19.33
C LYS A 284 -3.51 -38.06 18.79
N VAL A 285 -3.48 -37.85 17.47
CA VAL A 285 -4.43 -37.00 16.74
C VAL A 285 -5.22 -37.87 15.79
N TYR A 286 -6.55 -37.85 15.95
CA TYR A 286 -7.48 -38.56 15.08
C TYR A 286 -8.03 -37.59 14.05
N THR A 287 -8.04 -37.98 12.77
CA THR A 287 -8.50 -37.10 11.68
C THR A 287 -8.85 -37.90 10.43
N ASP A 288 -9.75 -37.37 9.60
CA ASP A 288 -10.10 -37.89 8.27
C ASP A 288 -9.29 -37.21 7.13
N ASN A 289 -8.44 -36.25 7.46
CA ASN A 289 -7.71 -35.44 6.50
C ASN A 289 -6.30 -35.11 6.94
N ARG A 290 -5.47 -34.82 5.95
CA ARG A 290 -4.15 -34.23 6.11
C ARG A 290 -4.08 -33.04 5.17
N ALA A 291 -3.46 -31.96 5.63
CA ALA A 291 -3.23 -30.80 4.79
C ALA A 291 -1.78 -30.34 4.82
N ILE A 292 -1.34 -29.78 3.69
CA ILE A 292 -0.06 -29.08 3.56
C ILE A 292 -0.37 -27.64 3.22
N LEU A 293 0.07 -26.71 4.07
CA LEU A 293 0.01 -25.28 3.84
C LEU A 293 1.43 -24.77 3.56
N SER A 294 1.64 -24.29 2.34
CA SER A 294 2.87 -23.60 1.93
C SER A 294 2.61 -22.12 1.76
N ARG A 295 3.48 -21.28 2.30
CA ARG A 295 3.49 -19.83 2.15
C ARG A 295 4.85 -19.37 1.66
N SER A 296 4.86 -18.48 0.69
CA SER A 296 6.06 -17.86 0.14
C SER A 296 5.86 -16.35 0.08
N MET A 297 6.73 -15.59 0.74
CA MET A 297 6.67 -14.14 0.81
C MET A 297 7.94 -13.54 0.19
N VAL A 298 7.77 -12.81 -0.91
CA VAL A 298 8.84 -12.06 -1.60
C VAL A 298 8.77 -10.61 -1.14
N ILE A 299 9.81 -10.17 -0.42
CA ILE A 299 9.93 -8.78 0.02
C ILE A 299 10.36 -7.91 -1.16
N SER A 300 9.65 -6.80 -1.38
CA SER A 300 9.93 -5.86 -2.47
C SER A 300 11.36 -5.32 -2.40
N LYS A 301 11.96 -5.10 -3.57
CA LYS A 301 13.26 -4.40 -3.68
C LYS A 301 13.21 -2.96 -3.17
N LYS A 302 12.01 -2.36 -3.08
CA LYS A 302 11.76 -1.03 -2.54
C LYS A 302 11.37 -1.07 -1.05
N ASN A 303 11.40 -2.24 -0.39
CA ASN A 303 11.12 -2.32 1.03
C ASN A 303 12.15 -1.54 1.85
N ARG A 304 11.65 -0.66 2.72
CA ARG A 304 12.45 0.16 3.65
C ARG A 304 12.14 -0.14 5.11
N CYS A 305 11.17 -1.02 5.35
CA CYS A 305 10.78 -1.42 6.69
C CYS A 305 11.72 -2.49 7.22
N TRP A 306 12.11 -2.33 8.49
CA TRP A 306 12.96 -3.27 9.22
C TRP A 306 12.20 -3.96 10.36
N ASN A 307 10.94 -3.58 10.58
CA ASN A 307 10.09 -4.19 11.59
C ASN A 307 9.85 -5.65 11.23
N HIS A 308 9.77 -6.51 12.25
CA HIS A 308 9.52 -7.93 12.06
C HIS A 308 8.20 -8.18 11.32
N CYS A 309 8.22 -9.20 10.49
CA CYS A 309 7.05 -9.76 9.81
C CYS A 309 6.87 -11.20 10.27
N ASP A 310 5.66 -11.72 10.16
CA ASP A 310 5.34 -13.09 10.54
C ASP A 310 4.50 -13.84 9.50
N MET A 311 4.70 -15.16 9.46
CA MET A 311 3.80 -16.11 8.83
C MET A 311 3.30 -17.08 9.90
N SER A 312 2.09 -16.82 10.40
CA SER A 312 1.47 -17.58 11.48
C SER A 312 0.31 -18.46 11.03
N TYR A 313 0.16 -19.62 11.66
CA TYR A 313 -0.97 -20.52 11.50
C TYR A 313 -1.35 -21.15 12.84
N LEU A 314 -2.66 -21.19 13.10
CA LEU A 314 -3.26 -21.81 14.28
C LEU A 314 -4.31 -22.81 13.83
N THR A 315 -4.19 -24.05 14.29
CA THR A 315 -5.19 -25.11 14.05
C THR A 315 -6.23 -25.20 15.17
N ASN A 316 -7.24 -26.06 14.95
CA ASN A 316 -8.30 -26.37 15.89
C ASN A 316 -7.77 -26.87 17.26
N PRO A 317 -8.57 -26.81 18.35
CA PRO A 317 -8.20 -27.29 19.69
C PRO A 317 -7.57 -28.67 19.73
N GLU A 318 -8.05 -29.58 18.90
CA GLU A 318 -7.60 -30.96 18.86
C GLU A 318 -6.65 -31.26 17.70
N GLY A 319 -6.32 -30.25 16.87
CA GLY A 319 -5.41 -30.40 15.76
C GLY A 319 -3.95 -30.27 16.12
N PHE A 320 -3.10 -30.52 15.13
CA PHE A 320 -1.64 -30.44 15.27
C PHE A 320 -1.02 -29.86 14.01
N VAL A 321 0.05 -29.09 14.19
CA VAL A 321 0.83 -28.47 13.12
C VAL A 321 2.25 -29.00 13.20
N ARG A 322 2.84 -29.38 12.07
CA ARG A 322 4.22 -29.82 11.97
C ARG A 322 4.95 -29.02 10.90
N PRO A 323 6.05 -28.30 11.20
CA PRO A 323 6.80 -27.59 10.19
C PRO A 323 7.60 -28.54 9.28
N ILE A 324 7.75 -28.15 8.03
CA ILE A 324 8.48 -28.88 6.99
C ILE A 324 9.52 -27.94 6.35
N PRO A 325 10.82 -28.22 6.49
CA PRO A 325 11.38 -29.32 7.28
C PRO A 325 11.40 -28.99 8.79
N PRO A 326 11.57 -29.97 9.70
CA PRO A 326 11.48 -29.76 11.15
C PRO A 326 12.45 -28.72 11.71
N GLU A 327 13.60 -28.52 11.06
CA GLU A 327 14.64 -27.55 11.43
C GLU A 327 14.15 -26.10 11.34
N LEU A 328 13.01 -25.83 10.69
CA LEU A 328 12.36 -24.52 10.73
C LEU A 328 12.08 -24.06 12.18
N LEU A 329 11.84 -24.98 13.12
CA LEU A 329 11.65 -24.65 14.54
C LEU A 329 12.88 -23.99 15.17
N GLU A 330 14.07 -24.24 14.64
CA GLU A 330 15.30 -23.63 15.13
C GLU A 330 15.45 -22.17 14.69
N GLN A 331 14.73 -21.80 13.62
CA GLN A 331 14.72 -20.43 13.09
C GLN A 331 13.66 -19.54 13.75
N VAL A 332 12.75 -20.13 14.53
CA VAL A 332 11.67 -19.42 15.22
C VAL A 332 12.20 -18.79 16.52
N GLU A 333 11.72 -17.59 16.85
CA GLU A 333 12.05 -16.93 18.12
C GLU A 333 11.70 -17.80 19.32
N ARG A 334 12.54 -17.75 20.37
CA ARG A 334 12.41 -18.61 21.56
C ARG A 334 11.00 -18.59 22.17
N LYS A 335 10.36 -17.42 22.25
CA LYS A 335 9.02 -17.26 22.83
C LYS A 335 7.94 -17.97 22.00
N GLU A 336 8.00 -17.81 20.68
CA GLU A 336 7.06 -18.46 19.76
C GLU A 336 7.31 -19.97 19.69
N ARG A 337 8.59 -20.38 19.74
CA ARG A 337 8.97 -21.77 19.91
C ARG A 337 8.37 -22.37 21.18
N THR A 338 8.39 -21.65 22.31
CA THR A 338 7.74 -22.11 23.55
C THR A 338 6.23 -22.29 23.38
N ARG A 339 5.52 -21.43 22.63
CA ARG A 339 4.08 -21.63 22.35
C ARG A 339 3.84 -22.91 21.57
N TYR A 340 4.62 -23.15 20.52
CA TYR A 340 4.57 -24.41 19.76
C TYR A 340 4.90 -25.61 20.65
N GLU A 341 5.98 -25.54 21.44
CA GLU A 341 6.40 -26.61 22.35
C GLU A 341 5.36 -26.93 23.44
N ASN A 342 4.47 -25.99 23.76
CA ASN A 342 3.41 -26.21 24.76
C ASN A 342 2.20 -26.98 24.23
N ASN A 343 1.84 -26.86 22.94
CA ASN A 343 0.59 -27.47 22.43
C ASN A 343 0.66 -28.07 21.02
N GLY A 344 1.69 -27.75 20.23
CA GLY A 344 1.85 -28.18 18.84
C GLY A 344 0.74 -27.70 17.90
N ARG A 345 0.01 -26.64 18.25
CA ARG A 345 -1.17 -26.14 17.52
C ARG A 345 -0.92 -24.84 16.76
N GLU A 346 0.04 -24.06 17.23
CA GLU A 346 0.38 -22.75 16.68
C GLU A 346 1.80 -22.78 16.17
N PHE A 347 1.99 -22.41 14.91
CA PHE A 347 3.30 -22.18 14.33
C PHE A 347 3.39 -20.73 13.87
N ASN A 348 4.45 -20.05 14.30
CA ASN A 348 4.67 -18.65 13.99
C ASN A 348 6.11 -18.45 13.50
N TYR A 349 6.27 -18.16 12.20
CA TYR A 349 7.58 -17.89 11.61
C TYR A 349 7.82 -16.39 11.52
N VAL A 350 8.59 -15.87 12.47
CA VAL A 350 8.93 -14.44 12.57
C VAL A 350 10.30 -14.19 11.94
N PHE A 351 10.41 -13.14 11.14
CA PHE A 351 11.66 -12.76 10.49
C PHE A 351 11.78 -11.25 10.33
N SER A 352 13.02 -10.76 10.20
CA SER A 352 13.29 -9.39 9.77
C SER A 352 13.30 -9.34 8.24
N PRO A 353 12.47 -8.50 7.59
CA PRO A 353 12.38 -8.45 6.14
C PRO A 353 13.66 -7.88 5.52
N VAL A 354 14.20 -8.58 4.54
CA VAL A 354 15.35 -8.13 3.74
C VAL A 354 14.88 -7.86 2.32
N SER A 355 15.18 -6.67 1.81
CA SER A 355 14.78 -6.24 0.47
C SER A 355 15.16 -7.27 -0.61
N GLY A 356 14.20 -7.67 -1.44
CA GLY A 356 14.37 -8.66 -2.51
C GLY A 356 14.49 -10.12 -2.06
N ARG A 357 14.46 -10.41 -0.75
CA ARG A 357 14.57 -11.78 -0.22
C ARG A 357 13.21 -12.47 -0.24
N THR A 358 13.24 -13.79 -0.46
CA THR A 358 12.07 -14.68 -0.32
C THR A 358 12.15 -15.44 1.00
N TYR A 359 10.99 -15.60 1.65
CA TYR A 359 10.82 -16.37 2.88
C TYR A 359 9.74 -17.42 2.64
N ASP A 360 10.09 -18.68 2.89
CA ASP A 360 9.21 -19.82 2.63
C ASP A 360 8.93 -20.57 3.92
N VAL A 361 7.66 -20.93 4.11
CA VAL A 361 7.20 -21.76 5.22
C VAL A 361 6.30 -22.83 4.65
N THR A 362 6.58 -24.09 4.99
CA THR A 362 5.64 -25.18 4.75
C THR A 362 5.32 -25.85 6.07
N ILE A 363 4.05 -26.10 6.31
CA ILE A 363 3.57 -26.83 7.47
C ILE A 363 2.60 -27.93 7.04
N GLU A 364 2.69 -29.06 7.71
CA GLU A 364 1.67 -30.09 7.72
C GLU A 364 0.66 -29.79 8.83
N ILE A 365 -0.60 -30.03 8.53
CA ILE A 365 -1.73 -29.79 9.42
C ILE A 365 -2.50 -31.11 9.53
N LEU A 366 -2.65 -31.58 10.75
CA LEU A 366 -3.49 -32.72 11.10
C LEU A 366 -4.72 -32.19 11.82
N ARG A 367 -5.90 -32.68 11.43
CA ARG A 367 -7.18 -32.28 12.01
C ARG A 367 -7.47 -30.77 11.94
N GLY A 368 -7.16 -30.18 10.79
CA GLY A 368 -7.45 -28.78 10.49
C GLY A 368 -8.71 -28.57 9.64
N PHE A 369 -9.14 -29.58 8.88
CA PHE A 369 -10.17 -29.45 7.84
C PHE A 369 -11.15 -30.63 7.80
N GLU A 370 -11.60 -31.04 8.99
CA GLU A 370 -12.51 -32.19 9.16
C GLU A 370 -13.87 -31.94 8.49
N ALA A 371 -14.62 -33.01 8.23
CA ALA A 371 -16.00 -32.91 7.78
C ALA A 371 -16.81 -31.94 8.66
N GLY A 372 -17.46 -30.95 8.04
CA GLY A 372 -18.21 -29.90 8.72
C GLY A 372 -17.41 -28.66 9.14
N ASP A 373 -16.08 -28.68 9.12
CA ASP A 373 -15.21 -27.55 9.47
C ASP A 373 -14.07 -27.34 8.44
N ARG A 374 -14.46 -27.15 7.17
CA ARG A 374 -13.54 -26.94 6.04
C ARG A 374 -13.43 -25.46 5.70
N ARG A 375 -12.77 -24.74 6.60
CA ARG A 375 -12.52 -23.31 6.47
C ARG A 375 -11.14 -22.93 6.99
N ILE A 376 -10.55 -21.91 6.38
CA ILE A 376 -9.33 -21.26 6.86
C ILE A 376 -9.54 -19.75 6.84
N HIS A 377 -8.98 -19.08 7.84
CA HIS A 377 -9.04 -17.65 8.01
C HIS A 377 -7.68 -17.14 8.47
N PHE A 378 -7.17 -16.07 7.87
CA PHE A 378 -5.95 -15.42 8.33
C PHE A 378 -5.99 -13.93 8.04
N HIS A 379 -5.18 -13.20 8.81
CA HIS A 379 -5.06 -11.75 8.72
C HIS A 379 -3.86 -11.40 7.84
N LEU A 380 -4.04 -10.39 6.99
CA LEU A 380 -2.94 -9.69 6.32
C LEU A 380 -2.41 -8.69 7.35
N GLY A 381 -1.16 -8.86 7.80
CA GLY A 381 -0.58 -8.11 8.91
C GLY A 381 -0.82 -6.60 8.82
N THR A 382 -1.02 -5.95 9.97
CA THR A 382 -1.47 -4.53 10.04
C THR A 382 -0.46 -3.54 9.45
N SER A 383 0.82 -3.91 9.38
CA SER A 383 1.90 -3.06 8.87
C SER A 383 2.54 -3.61 7.59
N CYS A 384 1.73 -4.21 6.72
CA CYS A 384 2.17 -4.75 5.44
C CYS A 384 1.50 -4.02 4.26
N TYR A 385 2.08 -4.14 3.08
CA TYR A 385 1.44 -3.84 1.81
C TYR A 385 1.79 -4.97 0.84
N HIS A 386 0.77 -5.60 0.26
CA HIS A 386 0.92 -6.74 -0.64
C HIS A 386 0.57 -6.29 -2.06
N GLN A 387 1.56 -6.27 -2.94
CA GLN A 387 1.33 -5.94 -4.34
C GLN A 387 0.55 -7.03 -5.05
N VAL A 388 0.91 -8.31 -4.82
CA VAL A 388 0.17 -9.48 -5.33
C VAL A 388 0.02 -10.51 -4.22
N VAL A 389 -1.20 -10.98 -3.99
CA VAL A 389 -1.49 -12.14 -3.14
C VAL A 389 -2.10 -13.23 -4.01
N THR A 390 -1.47 -14.39 -4.05
CA THR A 390 -2.04 -15.57 -4.70
C THR A 390 -2.52 -16.53 -3.63
N TYR A 391 -3.73 -17.05 -3.78
CA TYR A 391 -4.23 -18.12 -2.95
C TYR A 391 -4.58 -19.31 -3.84
N SER A 392 -4.18 -20.53 -3.46
CA SER A 392 -4.58 -21.73 -4.18
C SER A 392 -5.06 -22.82 -3.22
N LEU A 393 -6.07 -23.55 -3.67
CA LEU A 393 -6.64 -24.71 -2.99
C LEU A 393 -6.56 -25.90 -3.93
N ASP A 394 -5.91 -26.96 -3.47
CA ASP A 394 -5.75 -28.24 -4.16
C ASP A 394 -6.49 -29.35 -3.40
N LEU A 395 -7.55 -29.86 -4.03
CA LEU A 395 -8.37 -30.99 -3.56
C LEU A 395 -8.31 -32.18 -4.54
N THR A 396 -7.33 -32.24 -5.45
CA THR A 396 -7.30 -33.28 -6.48
C THR A 396 -7.23 -34.69 -5.89
N ALA A 397 -6.58 -34.85 -4.74
CA ALA A 397 -6.48 -36.12 -4.02
C ALA A 397 -7.84 -36.62 -3.52
N TYR A 398 -8.76 -35.72 -3.14
CA TYR A 398 -10.13 -36.10 -2.77
C TYR A 398 -10.90 -36.62 -3.98
N LEU A 399 -10.82 -35.92 -5.11
CA LEU A 399 -11.50 -36.35 -6.34
C LEU A 399 -10.96 -37.70 -6.82
N ALA A 400 -9.64 -37.89 -6.79
CA ALA A 400 -9.01 -39.17 -7.13
C ALA A 400 -9.45 -40.31 -6.20
N ALA A 401 -9.80 -40.02 -4.95
CA ALA A 401 -10.33 -40.97 -3.98
C ALA A 401 -11.86 -41.16 -4.08
N GLY A 402 -12.52 -40.60 -5.09
CA GLY A 402 -13.97 -40.76 -5.32
C GLY A 402 -14.87 -39.83 -4.50
N TYR A 403 -14.31 -38.79 -3.89
CA TYR A 403 -15.11 -37.76 -3.22
C TYR A 403 -15.62 -36.75 -4.25
N ARG A 404 -16.75 -36.11 -3.95
CA ARG A 404 -17.28 -34.99 -4.72
C ARG A 404 -17.23 -33.69 -3.92
N ILE A 405 -17.05 -32.57 -4.62
CA ILE A 405 -17.14 -31.24 -4.02
C ILE A 405 -18.61 -30.91 -3.74
N SER A 406 -19.05 -31.01 -2.49
CA SER A 406 -20.43 -30.71 -2.08
C SER A 406 -20.69 -29.20 -1.98
N ARG A 407 -19.64 -28.43 -1.69
CA ARG A 407 -19.67 -26.96 -1.72
C ARG A 407 -18.43 -26.45 -2.44
N THR A 408 -18.64 -25.81 -3.58
CA THR A 408 -17.58 -25.18 -4.36
C THR A 408 -16.76 -24.22 -3.47
N PRO A 409 -15.42 -24.26 -3.55
CA PRO A 409 -14.57 -23.34 -2.82
C PRO A 409 -14.91 -21.88 -3.07
N ARG A 410 -14.94 -21.11 -1.99
CA ARG A 410 -15.27 -19.68 -1.98
C ARG A 410 -14.23 -18.93 -1.15
N LEU A 411 -13.52 -18.00 -1.80
CA LEU A 411 -12.61 -17.07 -1.13
C LEU A 411 -13.36 -15.78 -0.80
N TYR A 412 -13.09 -15.25 0.38
CA TYR A 412 -13.67 -14.02 0.93
C TYR A 412 -12.53 -13.10 1.34
N ILE A 413 -12.74 -11.79 1.19
CA ILE A 413 -11.81 -10.76 1.64
C ILE A 413 -12.56 -9.67 2.36
N GLU A 414 -11.99 -9.22 3.47
CA GLU A 414 -12.42 -8.02 4.17
C GLU A 414 -11.20 -7.13 4.40
N GLU A 415 -11.15 -5.98 3.73
CA GLU A 415 -10.09 -4.99 3.92
C GLU A 415 -10.39 -4.09 5.12
N GLY A 416 -9.38 -3.83 5.94
CA GLY A 416 -9.51 -3.00 7.13
C GLY A 416 -8.74 -3.54 8.34
N GLU A 417 -8.54 -2.69 9.36
CA GLU A 417 -7.94 -3.13 10.63
C GLU A 417 -8.95 -3.81 11.56
N THR A 418 -10.20 -3.41 11.47
CA THR A 418 -11.27 -3.83 12.37
C THR A 418 -12.30 -4.62 11.59
N HIS A 419 -12.01 -5.89 11.31
CA HIS A 419 -13.06 -6.82 10.91
C HIS A 419 -13.48 -7.68 12.10
N ARG A 420 -14.72 -8.11 12.09
CA ARG A 420 -15.16 -9.20 12.95
C ARG A 420 -14.98 -10.49 12.16
N CYS A 421 -14.19 -11.43 12.66
CA CYS A 421 -13.90 -12.69 11.94
C CYS A 421 -15.15 -13.47 11.50
N GLU A 422 -16.29 -13.24 12.14
CA GLU A 422 -17.58 -13.84 11.77
C GLU A 422 -18.23 -13.17 10.54
N GLN A 423 -17.92 -11.89 10.28
CA GLN A 423 -18.51 -11.09 9.21
C GLN A 423 -17.88 -11.32 7.84
N ILE A 424 -16.66 -11.85 7.77
CA ILE A 424 -15.97 -12.11 6.50
C ILE A 424 -16.81 -12.99 5.57
N TRP A 425 -17.56 -13.95 6.14
CA TRP A 425 -18.41 -14.89 5.42
C TRP A 425 -19.70 -14.27 4.86
N ALA A 426 -20.07 -13.06 5.30
CA ALA A 426 -21.20 -12.30 4.79
C ALA A 426 -20.85 -11.48 3.54
N THR A 427 -19.56 -11.33 3.23
CA THR A 427 -19.11 -10.66 2.00
C THR A 427 -19.37 -11.54 0.78
N PRO A 428 -19.63 -10.96 -0.40
CA PRO A 428 -19.70 -11.74 -1.63
C PRO A 428 -18.36 -12.43 -1.91
N PRO A 429 -18.34 -13.74 -2.21
CA PRO A 429 -17.11 -14.44 -2.47
C PRO A 429 -16.50 -14.00 -3.81
N LEU A 430 -15.18 -14.12 -3.89
CA LEU A 430 -14.40 -13.87 -5.10
C LEU A 430 -14.41 -15.10 -6.01
N GLU A 431 -14.48 -14.85 -7.31
CA GLU A 431 -14.38 -15.87 -8.34
C GLU A 431 -12.93 -16.34 -8.48
N ALA A 432 -12.75 -17.65 -8.60
CA ALA A 432 -11.44 -18.22 -8.87
C ALA A 432 -11.03 -17.96 -10.33
N VAL A 433 -9.73 -17.80 -10.55
CA VAL A 433 -9.13 -17.82 -11.88
C VAL A 433 -9.30 -19.22 -12.48
N PRO A 434 -9.78 -19.35 -13.73
CA PRO A 434 -9.89 -20.63 -14.39
C PRO A 434 -8.53 -21.33 -14.47
N SER A 435 -8.41 -22.51 -13.87
CA SER A 435 -7.18 -23.32 -13.88
C SER A 435 -7.16 -24.37 -14.99
N GLY A 436 -8.33 -24.76 -15.51
CA GLY A 436 -8.48 -25.90 -16.42
C GLY A 436 -8.27 -27.27 -15.76
N GLN A 437 -7.90 -27.30 -14.49
CA GLN A 437 -7.64 -28.52 -13.71
C GLN A 437 -8.76 -28.72 -12.68
N GLU A 438 -9.44 -29.86 -12.79
CA GLU A 438 -10.47 -30.23 -11.84
C GLU A 438 -9.87 -30.44 -10.44
N GLY A 439 -10.55 -29.93 -9.40
CA GLY A 439 -10.05 -30.01 -8.03
C GLY A 439 -8.99 -28.96 -7.67
N PHE A 440 -8.67 -28.02 -8.56
CA PHE A 440 -7.73 -26.94 -8.27
C PHE A 440 -8.34 -25.56 -8.50
N TRP A 441 -8.28 -24.71 -7.46
CA TRP A 441 -8.76 -23.33 -7.52
C TRP A 441 -7.63 -22.37 -7.18
N GLN A 442 -7.59 -21.24 -7.87
CA GLN A 442 -6.62 -20.18 -7.61
C GLN A 442 -7.31 -18.82 -7.63
N TRP A 443 -6.86 -17.92 -6.76
CA TRP A 443 -7.28 -16.53 -6.73
C TRP A 443 -6.04 -15.65 -6.75
N GLU A 444 -6.16 -14.50 -7.38
CA GLU A 444 -5.13 -13.46 -7.39
C GLU A 444 -5.76 -12.14 -6.94
N LEU A 445 -5.12 -11.51 -5.96
CA LEU A 445 -5.53 -10.24 -5.38
C LEU A 445 -4.37 -9.26 -5.52
N ARG A 446 -4.66 -7.96 -5.66
CA ARG A 446 -3.64 -6.94 -5.87
C ARG A 446 -3.84 -5.77 -4.92
N ASP A 447 -2.72 -5.14 -4.56
CA ASP A 447 -2.69 -3.87 -3.82
C ASP A 447 -3.36 -3.90 -2.44
N LEU A 448 -3.19 -4.99 -1.69
CA LEU A 448 -3.80 -5.19 -0.38
C LEU A 448 -2.93 -4.66 0.75
N ARG A 449 -3.40 -3.66 1.49
CA ARG A 449 -2.67 -3.14 2.66
C ARG A 449 -2.92 -4.00 3.92
N GLN A 450 -4.17 -4.24 4.25
CA GLN A 450 -4.56 -4.90 5.50
C GLN A 450 -5.92 -5.58 5.34
N GLY A 451 -6.24 -6.50 6.23
CA GLY A 451 -7.54 -7.16 6.22
C GLY A 451 -7.45 -8.61 6.66
N ALA A 452 -8.44 -9.39 6.24
CA ALA A 452 -8.39 -10.84 6.33
C ALA A 452 -8.88 -11.51 5.07
N ILE A 453 -8.39 -12.73 4.89
CA ILE A 453 -8.78 -13.65 3.84
C ILE A 453 -9.39 -14.88 4.50
N GLY A 454 -10.59 -15.24 4.05
CA GLY A 454 -11.30 -16.44 4.44
C GLY A 454 -11.49 -17.34 3.23
N LEU A 455 -11.31 -18.64 3.40
CA LEU A 455 -11.61 -19.64 2.37
C LEU A 455 -12.47 -20.72 3.00
N ALA A 456 -13.56 -21.10 2.33
CA ALA A 456 -14.42 -22.19 2.75
C ALA A 456 -14.80 -23.09 1.57
N TRP A 457 -14.85 -24.39 1.82
CA TRP A 457 -15.28 -25.41 0.86
C TRP A 457 -15.95 -26.55 1.61
N ASP A 458 -16.47 -27.54 0.88
CA ASP A 458 -16.91 -28.79 1.50
C ASP A 458 -16.86 -29.95 0.50
N ILE A 459 -16.70 -31.16 1.01
CA ILE A 459 -16.71 -32.39 0.21
C ILE A 459 -17.66 -33.44 0.82
N ALA A 460 -18.20 -34.30 -0.03
CA ALA A 460 -19.02 -35.43 0.38
C ALA A 460 -18.48 -36.72 -0.24
N VAL A 461 -18.65 -37.83 0.48
CA VAL A 461 -18.48 -39.18 -0.08
C VAL A 461 -19.66 -39.43 -1.02
N GLU A 462 -19.43 -40.05 -2.18
CA GLU A 462 -20.56 -40.54 -2.98
C GLU A 462 -21.32 -41.61 -2.18
N PRO A 463 -22.66 -41.57 -2.14
CA PRO A 463 -23.42 -42.68 -1.62
C PRO A 463 -23.11 -43.91 -2.48
N VAL A 464 -22.53 -44.94 -1.84
CA VAL A 464 -22.26 -46.26 -2.44
C VAL A 464 -23.57 -46.91 -2.87
#